data_AF-A0A656HIR1-F1
#
_entry.id   AF-A0A656HIR1-F1
#
_cell.length_a   1.000
_cell.length_b   1.000
_cell.length_c   1.000
_cell.angle_alpha   90.00
_cell.angle_beta   90.00
_cell.angle_gamma   90.00
#
_symmetry.space_group_name_H-M   'P 1'
#
loop_
_entity.id
_entity.type
_entity.pdbx_description
1 polymer ?
#
loop_
_entity_poly.entity_id
_entity_poly.type
_entity_poly.pdbx_seq_one_letter_code
_entity_poly.pdbx_strand_id
1 'polypeptide(L)' 'MSTKQELISEMLEMQKKFIAYEQSGQFNAEEYYVGEWKAYRERYQELTNQVREIASTEANFWK' A
#
# COMPACT_ATOMS: atom_id res chain seq x y z
N MET A 1 -12.15 12.40 9.44
CA MET A 1 -10.98 11.64 9.93
C MET A 1 -11.16 10.11 9.88
N SER A 2 -12.25 9.54 9.34
CA SER A 2 -12.42 8.07 9.18
C SER A 2 -11.52 7.50 8.06
N THR A 3 -11.48 8.19 6.92
CA THR A 3 -10.95 7.65 5.66
C THR A 3 -9.43 7.42 5.68
N LYS A 4 -8.63 8.29 6.32
CA LYS A 4 -7.16 8.14 6.33
C LYS A 4 -6.70 6.91 7.12
N GLN A 5 -7.31 6.66 8.29
CA GLN A 5 -6.97 5.52 9.14
C GLN A 5 -7.39 4.19 8.51
N GLU A 6 -8.53 4.16 7.83
CA GLU A 6 -8.99 2.99 7.07
C GLU A 6 -8.00 2.63 5.95
N LEU A 7 -7.59 3.62 5.15
CA LEU A 7 -6.59 3.41 4.08
C LEU A 7 -5.24 2.92 4.63
N ILE A 8 -4.77 3.50 5.74
CA ILE A 8 -3.53 3.04 6.41
C ILE A 8 -3.69 1.60 6.92
N SER A 9 -4.87 1.24 7.45
CA SER A 9 -5.13 -0.11 7.94
C SER A 9 -5.08 -1.14 6.80
N GLU A 10 -5.70 -0.84 5.66
CA GLU A 10 -5.61 -1.67 4.45
C GLU A 10 -4.15 -1.82 3.99
N MET A 11 -3.38 -0.72 3.97
CA MET A 11 -1.95 -0.77 3.61
C MET A 11 -1.15 -1.66 4.57
N LEU A 12 -1.41 -1.61 5.88
CA LEU A 12 -0.71 -2.44 6.87
C LEU A 12 -1.05 -3.93 6.71
N GLU A 13 -2.31 -4.26 6.45
CA GLU A 13 -2.72 -5.64 6.13
C GLU A 13 -2.04 -6.14 4.86
N MET A 14 -2.00 -5.28 3.84
CA MET A 14 -1.34 -5.62 2.58
C MET A 14 0.16 -5.87 2.75
N GLN A 15 0.85 -5.02 3.50
CA GLN A 15 2.27 -5.21 3.82
C GLN A 15 2.51 -6.52 4.57
N LYS A 16 1.70 -6.81 5.60
CA LYS A 16 1.83 -8.06 6.37
C LYS A 16 1.69 -9.29 5.48
N LYS A 17 0.71 -9.31 4.58
CA LYS A 17 0.51 -10.42 3.64
C LYS A 17 1.69 -10.57 2.68
N PHE A 18 2.23 -9.48 2.14
CA PHE A 18 3.37 -9.56 1.23
C PHE A 18 4.66 -9.99 1.95
N ILE A 19 4.90 -9.50 3.17
CA ILE A 19 6.04 -9.93 4.00
C ILE A 19 5.97 -11.42 4.29
N ALA A 20 4.78 -11.94 4.63
CA ALA A 20 4.61 -13.38 4.84
C ALA A 20 4.89 -14.19 3.56
N TYR A 21 4.48 -13.69 2.40
CA TYR A 21 4.81 -14.29 1.10
C TYR A 21 6.32 -14.28 0.84
N GLU A 22 6.98 -13.15 1.05
CA GLU A 22 8.43 -13.02 0.87
C GLU A 22 9.20 -13.98 1.80
N GLN A 23 8.80 -14.04 3.08
CA GLN A 23 9.41 -14.92 4.08
C GLN A 23 9.14 -16.40 3.84
N SER A 24 8.12 -16.76 3.06
CA SER A 24 7.85 -18.16 2.71
C SER A 24 8.90 -18.77 1.77
N GLY A 25 9.77 -17.94 1.18
CA GLY A 25 10.73 -18.38 0.17
C GLY A 25 10.13 -18.61 -1.22
N GLN A 26 8.83 -18.35 -1.41
CA GLN A 26 8.14 -18.43 -2.69
C GLN A 26 8.34 -17.17 -3.55
N PHE A 27 9.05 -16.16 -3.05
CA PHE A 27 9.25 -14.91 -3.78
C PHE A 27 9.91 -15.14 -5.14
N ASN A 28 9.24 -14.64 -6.18
CA ASN A 28 9.75 -14.57 -7.53
C ASN A 28 9.60 -13.14 -8.07
N ALA A 29 10.70 -12.57 -8.56
CA ALA A 29 10.71 -11.22 -9.12
C ALA A 29 9.82 -11.07 -10.37
N GLU A 30 9.71 -12.10 -11.20
CA GLU A 30 8.84 -12.08 -12.39
C GLU A 30 7.37 -11.98 -11.98
N GLU A 31 6.94 -12.79 -11.01
CA GLU A 31 5.59 -12.72 -10.45
C GLU A 31 5.33 -11.38 -9.76
N TYR A 32 6.35 -10.83 -9.08
CA TYR A 32 6.29 -9.52 -8.44
C TYR A 32 6.05 -8.38 -9.45
N TYR A 33 6.82 -8.36 -10.54
CA TYR A 33 6.79 -7.24 -11.48
C TYR A 33 5.75 -7.39 -12.59
N VAL A 34 5.56 -8.60 -13.09
CA VAL A 34 4.79 -8.89 -14.32
C VAL A 34 3.58 -9.78 -14.04
N GLY A 35 3.63 -10.62 -13.00
CA GLY A 35 2.59 -11.59 -12.67
C GLY A 35 1.55 -11.12 -11.64
N GLU A 36 1.08 -12.05 -10.81
CA GLU A 36 -0.07 -11.89 -9.91
C GLU A 36 0.05 -10.72 -8.93
N TRP A 37 1.28 -10.36 -8.55
CA TRP A 37 1.53 -9.29 -7.59
C TRP A 37 1.51 -7.91 -8.23
N LYS A 38 1.48 -7.79 -9.56
CA LYS A 38 1.43 -6.50 -10.24
C LYS A 38 0.23 -5.67 -9.78
N ALA A 39 -0.98 -6.23 -9.87
CA ALA A 39 -2.20 -5.55 -9.46
C ALA A 39 -2.20 -5.23 -7.95
N TYR A 40 -1.60 -6.10 -7.15
CA TYR A 40 -1.44 -5.89 -5.71
C TYR A 40 -0.55 -4.68 -5.39
N ARG A 41 0.57 -4.52 -6.11
CA ARG A 41 1.45 -3.35 -5.98
C ARG A 41 0.79 -2.08 -6.49
N GLU A 42 0.06 -2.16 -7.60
CA GLU A 42 -0.69 -1.03 -8.15
C GLU A 42 -1.72 -0.50 -7.14
N ARG A 43 -2.48 -1.41 -6.51
CA ARG A 43 -3.40 -1.06 -5.42
C ARG A 43 -2.68 -0.41 -4.25
N TYR A 44 -1.58 -0.99 -3.79
CA TYR A 44 -0.81 -0.44 -2.68
C TYR A 44 -0.29 0.98 -2.99
N GLN A 45 0.16 1.21 -4.23
CA GLN A 45 0.60 2.53 -4.69
C GLN A 45 -0.56 3.53 -4.73
N GLU A 46 -1.74 3.09 -5.17
CA GLU A 46 -2.95 3.92 -5.18
C GLU A 46 -3.32 4.39 -3.76
N LEU A 47 -3.36 3.47 -2.79
CA LEU A 47 -3.61 3.79 -1.38
C LEU A 47 -2.57 4.76 -0.83
N THR A 48 -1.29 4.53 -1.16
CA THR A 48 -0.18 5.42 -0.76
C THR A 48 -0.40 6.84 -1.28
N ASN A 49 -0.81 6.99 -2.54
CA ASN A 49 -1.08 8.29 -3.14
C ASN A 49 -2.26 8.99 -2.44
N GLN A 50 -3.33 8.26 -2.13
CA GLN A 50 -4.50 8.82 -1.42
C GLN A 50 -4.12 9.28 -0.01
N VAL A 51 -3.39 8.47 0.75
CA VAL A 51 -2.93 8.83 2.10
C VAL A 51 -2.00 10.05 2.06
N ARG A 52 -1.10 10.12 1.08
CA ARG A 52 -0.21 11.27 0.87
C ARG A 52 -1.00 12.54 0.57
N GLU A 53 -2.02 12.45 -0.28
CA GLU A 53 -2.85 13.60 -0.65
C GLU A 53 -3.63 14.15 0.55
N ILE A 54 -4.20 13.26 1.37
CA ILE A 54 -4.87 13.65 2.61
C ILE A 54 -3.86 14.33 3.55
N ALA A 55 -2.68 13.75 3.74
CA ALA A 55 -1.64 14.34 4.60
C ALA A 55 -1.15 15.71 4.09
N SER A 56 -0.99 15.87 2.78
CA SER A 56 -0.63 17.13 2.14
C SER A 56 -1.70 18.20 2.37
N THR A 57 -2.97 17.82 2.16
CA THR A 57 -4.12 18.70 2.40
C THR A 57 -4.18 19.12 3.86
N GLU A 58 -4.10 18.17 4.80
CA GLU A 58 -4.08 18.45 6.23
C GLU A 58 -2.94 19.41 6.60
N ALA A 59 -1.71 19.15 6.13
CA ALA A 59 -0.55 19.99 6.44
C ALA A 59 -0.66 21.41 5.85
N ASN A 60 -1.26 21.57 4.67
CA ASN A 60 -1.45 22.87 4.03
C ASN A 60 -2.67 23.64 4.59
N PHE A 61 -3.65 22.95 5.20
CA PHE A 61 -4.81 23.60 5.83
C PHE A 61 -4.44 24.39 7.10
N TRP A 62 -3.29 24.10 7.70
CA TRP A 62 -2.77 24.78 8.90
C TRP A 62 -1.73 25.86 8.59
N LYS A 63 -1.52 26.21 7.31
CA LYS A 63 -0.67 27.34 6.87
C LYS A 63 -1.52 28.55 6.52
#